data_AF-A0A6J6FUM3-F1
#
_entry.id   AF-A0A6J6FUM3-F1
#
_cell.length_a   1.000
_cell.length_b   1.000
_cell.length_c   1.000
_cell.angle_alpha   90.00
_cell.angle_beta   90.00
_cell.angle_gamma   90.00
#
_symmetry.space_group_name_H-M   'P 1'
#
loop_
_entity.id
_entity.type
_entity.pdbx_description
1 polymer ?
#
loop_
_entity_poly.entity_id
_entity_poly.type
_entity_poly.pdbx_seq_one_letter_code
_entity_poly.pdbx_strand_id
1 'polypeptide(L)'
;MLGGARASVVALGVRDPGHDAPASVVRQQRLLDLVTYQVEMFDARGAAVQVADVVLVILPEGPGGAGGRQRALVDDLARRATHALKVDVCAGIGSSVGEAAGLVSSRWEAEQALAVVLASGGPLVRSIAEVRSDVVMRRVRAVLGDDARCRTPHLAVLERHDAEQHTDHLATLGAYLDAFGDVSSAAAALSIHPNTLRYRLKRIVELLEVDLADPVERFVLELQWRLR
;
A
#
# COMPACT_ATOMS: atom_id res chain seq x y z
N MET A 1 -0.48 28.87 15.68
CA MET A 1 -1.77 28.57 15.03
C MET A 1 -1.59 28.73 13.53
N LEU A 2 -1.88 27.70 12.73
CA LEU A 2 -2.00 27.85 11.28
C LEU A 2 -3.23 28.73 11.05
N GLY A 3 -3.06 29.97 10.58
CA GLY A 3 -4.15 30.96 10.46
C GLY A 3 -5.13 30.61 9.34
N GLY A 4 -6.02 29.63 9.56
CA GLY A 4 -7.03 29.17 8.59
C GLY A 4 -6.47 28.45 7.36
N ALA A 5 -5.14 28.40 7.20
CA ALA A 5 -4.45 27.70 6.14
C ALA A 5 -4.39 26.20 6.45
N ARG A 6 -4.87 25.38 5.51
CA ARG A 6 -4.69 23.93 5.59
C ARG A 6 -3.26 23.58 5.18
N ALA A 7 -2.78 22.43 5.61
CA ALA A 7 -1.48 21.91 5.21
C ALA A 7 -1.56 20.38 5.17
N SER A 8 -0.62 19.76 4.47
CA SER A 8 -0.42 18.32 4.55
C SER A 8 1.06 18.00 4.63
N VAL A 9 1.36 16.77 5.03
CA VAL A 9 2.70 16.24 5.06
C VAL A 9 2.93 15.39 3.83
N VAL A 10 4.12 15.50 3.25
CA VAL A 10 4.61 14.66 2.16
C VAL A 10 5.87 13.96 2.65
N ALA A 11 5.95 12.65 2.43
CA ALA A 11 7.12 11.84 2.73
C ALA A 11 7.78 11.46 1.41
N LEU A 12 9.07 11.76 1.23
CA LEU A 12 9.85 11.37 0.07
C LEU A 12 10.93 10.37 0.46
N GLY A 13 11.12 9.36 -0.39
CA GLY A 13 12.14 8.33 -0.22
C GLY A 13 12.65 7.83 -1.56
N VAL A 14 13.71 7.04 -1.55
CA VAL A 14 14.30 6.46 -2.76
C VAL A 14 13.90 4.99 -2.86
N ARG A 15 13.36 4.58 -4.00
CA ARG A 15 13.15 3.16 -4.31
C ARG A 15 14.50 2.54 -4.67
N ASP A 16 14.79 1.38 -4.08
CA ASP A 16 16.05 0.65 -4.23
C ASP A 16 17.28 1.53 -3.97
N PRO A 17 17.50 2.00 -2.72
CA PRO A 17 18.60 2.93 -2.39
C PRO A 17 20.01 2.37 -2.63
N GLY A 18 20.14 1.08 -2.97
CA GLY A 18 21.40 0.35 -3.06
C GLY A 18 21.98 0.05 -1.69
N HIS A 19 22.91 -0.91 -1.62
CA HIS A 19 23.52 -1.36 -0.36
C HIS A 19 24.74 -0.54 0.08
N ASP A 20 25.13 0.48 -0.69
CA ASP A 20 26.28 1.34 -0.40
C ASP A 20 25.89 2.48 0.54
N ALA A 21 26.14 2.29 1.85
CA ALA A 21 25.72 3.21 2.90
C ALA A 21 26.28 4.64 2.73
N PRO A 22 27.58 4.87 2.47
CA PRO A 22 28.11 6.19 2.14
C PRO A 22 27.39 6.88 0.96
N ALA A 23 27.15 6.16 -0.13
CA ALA A 23 26.45 6.70 -1.28
C ALA A 23 24.99 7.06 -0.96
N SER A 24 24.34 6.26 -0.10
CA SER A 24 22.98 6.52 0.37
C SER A 24 22.87 7.81 1.19
N VAL A 25 23.81 8.04 2.13
CA VAL A 25 23.80 9.26 2.96
C VAL A 25 23.97 10.52 2.11
N VAL A 26 24.94 10.52 1.18
CA VAL A 26 25.14 11.66 0.26
C VAL A 26 23.90 11.91 -0.59
N ARG A 27 23.23 10.84 -1.04
CA ARG A 27 22.01 10.94 -1.83
C ARG A 27 20.84 11.53 -1.04
N GLN A 28 20.68 11.12 0.20
CA GLN A 28 19.64 11.66 1.11
C GLN A 28 19.87 13.15 1.37
N GLN A 29 21.11 13.56 1.63
CA GLN A 29 21.43 14.98 1.81
C GLN A 29 21.10 15.78 0.55
N ARG A 30 21.49 15.31 -0.64
CA ARG A 30 21.16 15.98 -1.90
C ARG A 30 19.66 16.05 -2.15
N LEU A 31 18.90 15.01 -1.77
CA LEU A 31 17.44 15.03 -1.84
C LEU A 31 16.88 16.13 -0.92
N LEU A 32 17.35 16.20 0.33
CA LEU A 32 16.94 17.24 1.27
C LEU A 32 17.26 18.65 0.73
N ASP A 33 18.46 18.86 0.19
CA ASP A 33 18.87 20.16 -0.34
C ASP A 33 17.98 20.59 -1.52
N LEU A 34 17.70 19.67 -2.46
CA LEU A 34 16.82 19.92 -3.60
C LEU A 34 15.39 20.22 -3.15
N VAL A 35 14.87 19.41 -2.23
CA VAL A 35 13.52 19.56 -1.69
C VAL A 35 13.38 20.88 -0.95
N THR A 36 14.32 21.21 -0.06
CA THR A 36 14.33 22.47 0.69
C THR A 36 14.32 23.66 -0.26
N TYR A 37 15.22 23.67 -1.25
CA TYR A 37 15.28 24.74 -2.25
C TYR A 37 13.97 24.90 -3.02
N GLN A 38 13.34 23.81 -3.44
CA GLN A 38 12.06 23.87 -4.15
C GLN A 38 10.94 24.37 -3.25
N VAL A 39 10.85 23.87 -2.02
CA VAL A 39 9.83 24.31 -1.06
C VAL A 39 9.92 25.80 -0.79
N GLU A 40 11.13 26.32 -0.54
CA GLU A 40 11.38 27.76 -0.37
C GLU A 40 11.00 28.58 -1.62
N MET A 41 11.23 28.03 -2.81
CA MET A 41 10.88 28.66 -4.08
C MET A 41 9.36 28.74 -4.32
N PHE A 42 8.59 27.76 -3.83
CA PHE A 42 7.15 27.65 -4.10
C PHE A 42 6.24 28.27 -3.02
N ASP A 43 6.56 28.10 -1.73
CA ASP A 43 5.87 28.78 -0.63
C ASP A 43 6.83 28.92 0.55
N ALA A 44 7.13 30.17 0.93
CA ALA A 44 8.03 30.50 2.05
C ALA A 44 7.56 29.95 3.42
N ARG A 45 6.34 29.39 3.51
CA ARG A 45 5.81 28.74 4.72
C ARG A 45 5.95 27.22 4.71
N GLY A 46 6.41 26.63 3.62
CA GLY A 46 6.75 25.22 3.58
C GLY A 46 8.05 24.96 4.35
N ALA A 47 8.19 23.74 4.86
CA ALA A 47 9.40 23.30 5.56
C ALA A 47 9.73 21.87 5.18
N ALA A 48 11.03 21.57 5.07
CA ALA A 48 11.53 20.23 4.81
C ALA A 48 12.51 19.80 5.90
N VAL A 49 12.45 18.53 6.29
CA VAL A 49 13.35 17.94 7.27
C VAL A 49 13.63 16.50 6.90
N GLN A 50 14.85 16.02 7.15
CA GLN A 50 15.17 14.61 7.02
C GLN A 50 14.93 13.88 8.34
N VAL A 51 14.24 12.75 8.28
CA VAL A 51 14.04 11.81 9.39
C VAL A 51 14.46 10.42 8.91
N ALA A 52 15.56 9.91 9.45
CA ALA A 52 16.20 8.69 8.97
C ALA A 52 16.47 8.76 7.45
N ASP A 53 15.87 7.86 6.67
CA ASP A 53 16.00 7.74 5.22
C ASP A 53 14.89 8.45 4.43
N VAL A 54 13.99 9.16 5.12
CA VAL A 54 12.83 9.83 4.54
C VAL A 54 12.98 11.35 4.69
N VAL A 55 12.69 12.10 3.62
CA VAL A 55 12.54 13.55 3.67
C VAL A 55 11.07 13.88 3.86
N LEU A 56 10.73 14.51 4.98
CA LEU A 56 9.39 14.98 5.29
C LEU A 56 9.25 16.45 4.91
N VAL A 57 8.15 16.78 4.26
CA VAL A 57 7.83 18.15 3.82
C VAL A 57 6.46 18.53 4.30
N ILE A 58 6.33 19.70 4.90
CA ILE A 58 5.03 20.32 5.19
C ILE A 58 4.71 21.27 4.04
N LEU A 59 3.63 21.01 3.33
CA LEU A 59 3.15 21.85 2.24
C LEU A 59 1.86 22.56 2.66
N PRO A 60 1.84 23.90 2.74
CA PRO A 60 0.61 24.64 2.94
C PRO A 60 -0.29 24.53 1.70
N GLU A 61 -1.59 24.38 1.92
CA GLU A 61 -2.61 24.48 0.88
C GLU A 61 -3.18 25.90 0.84
N GLY A 62 -3.25 26.47 -0.36
CA GLY A 62 -3.86 27.78 -0.59
C GLY A 62 -5.38 27.77 -0.34
N PRO A 63 -5.98 28.94 -0.09
CA PRO A 63 -7.44 29.08 0.01
C PRO A 63 -8.06 28.72 -1.35
N GLY A 64 -8.73 27.58 -1.41
CA GLY A 64 -9.21 27.00 -2.68
C GLY A 64 -9.31 25.47 -2.68
N GLY A 65 -8.76 24.79 -1.66
CA GLY A 65 -9.10 23.41 -1.33
C GLY A 65 -9.09 22.47 -2.52
N ALA A 66 -7.98 22.37 -3.22
CA ALA A 66 -7.84 21.46 -4.36
C ALA A 66 -6.53 20.69 -4.21
N GLY A 67 -6.61 19.50 -3.63
CA GLY A 67 -5.46 18.57 -3.52
C GLY A 67 -4.74 18.32 -4.85
N GLY A 68 -5.35 18.64 -5.99
CA GLY A 68 -4.73 18.62 -7.32
C GLY A 68 -3.52 19.53 -7.49
N ARG A 69 -3.53 20.77 -6.96
CA ARG A 69 -2.35 21.67 -7.07
C ARG A 69 -1.18 21.13 -6.26
N GLN A 70 -1.47 20.63 -5.07
CA GLN A 70 -0.48 20.03 -4.20
C GLN A 70 0.09 18.75 -4.81
N ARG A 71 -0.77 17.88 -5.35
CA ARG A 71 -0.37 16.68 -6.08
C ARG A 71 0.56 17.02 -7.23
N ALA A 72 0.22 18.00 -8.07
CA ALA A 72 1.04 18.42 -9.20
C ALA A 72 2.43 18.92 -8.76
N LEU A 73 2.51 19.65 -7.64
CA LEU A 73 3.78 20.10 -7.06
C LEU A 73 4.64 18.92 -6.60
N VAL A 74 4.04 17.95 -5.89
CA VAL A 74 4.77 16.75 -5.43
C VAL A 74 5.21 15.87 -6.59
N ASP A 75 4.37 15.71 -7.62
CA ASP A 75 4.73 14.99 -8.84
C ASP A 75 5.92 15.67 -9.53
N ASP A 76 5.94 17.01 -9.62
CA ASP A 76 7.07 17.75 -10.21
C ASP A 76 8.35 17.61 -9.39
N LEU A 77 8.23 17.72 -8.07
CA LEU A 77 9.34 17.52 -7.15
C LEU A 77 9.95 16.12 -7.29
N ALA A 78 9.13 15.07 -7.25
CA ALA A 78 9.57 13.69 -7.40
C ALA A 78 10.24 13.45 -8.77
N ARG A 79 9.67 13.97 -9.86
CA ARG A 79 10.28 13.88 -11.20
C ARG A 79 11.64 14.56 -11.29
N ARG A 80 11.75 15.80 -10.79
CA ARG A 80 13.02 16.54 -10.81
C ARG A 80 14.09 15.88 -9.96
N ALA A 81 13.72 15.43 -8.76
CA ALA A 81 14.62 14.71 -7.86
C ALA A 81 15.10 13.41 -8.49
N THR A 82 14.19 12.66 -9.14
CA THR A 82 14.52 11.45 -9.89
C THR A 82 15.55 11.72 -10.99
N HIS A 83 15.32 12.76 -11.80
CA HIS A 83 16.25 13.15 -12.86
C HIS A 83 17.61 13.62 -12.32
N ALA A 84 17.63 14.42 -11.26
CA ALA A 84 18.85 14.97 -10.68
C ALA A 84 19.71 13.91 -9.98
N LEU A 85 19.08 12.97 -9.27
CA LEU A 85 19.76 11.94 -8.48
C LEU A 85 19.99 10.64 -9.25
N LYS A 86 19.37 10.48 -10.42
CA LYS A 86 19.40 9.26 -11.25
C LYS A 86 18.95 8.00 -10.49
N VAL A 87 17.93 8.17 -9.64
CA VAL A 87 17.27 7.09 -8.89
C VAL A 87 15.78 7.38 -8.82
N ASP A 88 14.95 6.36 -8.64
CA ASP A 88 13.51 6.54 -8.46
C ASP A 88 13.21 7.20 -7.11
N VAL A 89 12.88 8.49 -7.13
CA VAL A 89 12.41 9.22 -5.95
C VAL A 89 10.90 9.10 -5.88
N CYS A 90 10.43 8.46 -4.82
CA CYS A 90 9.02 8.22 -4.54
C CYS A 90 8.48 9.20 -3.50
N ALA A 91 7.17 9.48 -3.53
CA ALA A 91 6.50 10.31 -2.55
C ALA A 91 5.13 9.76 -2.11
N GLY A 92 4.86 9.87 -0.81
CA GLY A 92 3.57 9.65 -0.19
C GLY A 92 2.96 10.97 0.31
N ILE A 93 1.68 11.20 0.04
CA ILE A 93 0.97 12.43 0.45
C ILE A 93 -0.08 12.10 1.51
N GLY A 94 0.03 12.72 2.69
CA GLY A 94 -0.97 12.64 3.76
C GLY A 94 -2.20 13.50 3.51
N SER A 95 -3.23 13.35 4.35
CA SER A 95 -4.44 14.17 4.26
C SER A 95 -4.16 15.62 4.59
N SER A 96 -4.92 16.51 3.97
CA SER A 96 -4.94 17.94 4.29
C SER A 96 -5.64 18.20 5.62
N VAL A 97 -4.99 18.94 6.51
CA VAL A 97 -5.43 19.25 7.87
C VAL A 97 -5.45 20.76 8.10
N GLY A 98 -6.44 21.26 8.85
CA GLY A 98 -6.56 22.68 9.20
C GLY A 98 -5.86 23.07 10.50
N GLU A 99 -5.37 22.09 11.27
CA GLU A 99 -4.81 22.30 12.60
C GLU A 99 -3.45 21.63 12.73
N ALA A 100 -2.56 22.24 13.52
CA ALA A 100 -1.20 21.74 13.72
C ALA A 100 -1.18 20.32 14.32
N ALA A 101 -2.11 19.99 15.21
CA ALA A 101 -2.24 18.65 15.78
C ALA A 101 -2.54 17.58 14.70
N GLY A 102 -3.26 17.96 13.64
CA GLY A 102 -3.55 17.08 12.51
C GLY A 102 -2.31 16.70 11.69
N LEU A 103 -1.22 17.47 11.77
CA LEU A 103 0.01 17.18 11.02
C LEU A 103 0.65 15.86 11.45
N VAL A 104 0.45 15.43 12.70
CA VAL A 104 0.93 14.12 13.18
C VAL A 104 0.24 12.99 12.42
N SER A 105 -1.09 13.08 12.25
CA SER A 105 -1.85 12.10 11.45
C SER A 105 -1.47 12.17 9.97
N SER A 106 -1.38 13.38 9.42
CA SER A 106 -0.97 13.59 8.02
C SER A 106 0.42 13.03 7.74
N ARG A 107 1.37 13.19 8.67
CA ARG A 107 2.71 12.60 8.60
C ARG A 107 2.63 11.08 8.56
N TRP A 108 1.92 10.47 9.51
CA TRP A 108 1.79 9.02 9.56
C TRP A 108 1.21 8.48 8.24
N GLU A 109 0.16 9.14 7.72
CA GLU A 109 -0.46 8.80 6.44
C GLU A 109 0.51 8.94 5.25
N ALA A 110 1.30 10.01 5.22
CA ALA A 110 2.31 10.24 4.18
C ALA A 110 3.39 9.15 4.18
N GLU A 111 3.88 8.76 5.35
CA GLU A 111 4.85 7.67 5.52
C GLU A 111 4.25 6.32 5.07
N GLN A 112 2.98 6.05 5.41
CA GLN A 112 2.31 4.83 4.94
C GLN A 112 2.11 4.82 3.42
N ALA A 113 1.71 5.96 2.84
CA ALA A 113 1.55 6.07 1.40
C ALA A 113 2.89 5.91 0.66
N LEU A 114 3.96 6.51 1.17
CA LEU A 114 5.31 6.34 0.64
C LEU A 114 5.71 4.87 0.66
N ALA A 115 5.47 4.18 1.77
CA ALA A 115 5.84 2.78 1.88
C ALA A 115 5.09 1.86 0.90
N VAL A 116 3.82 2.15 0.58
CA VAL A 116 3.08 1.45 -0.49
C VAL A 116 3.73 1.71 -1.85
N VAL A 117 4.14 2.95 -2.13
CA VAL A 117 4.83 3.30 -3.39
C VAL A 117 6.19 2.62 -3.50
N LEU A 118 6.95 2.57 -2.41
CA LEU A 118 8.26 1.91 -2.38
C LEU A 118 8.14 0.39 -2.61
N ALA A 119 7.09 -0.24 -2.09
CA ALA A 119 6.84 -1.67 -2.24
C ALA A 119 6.22 -2.09 -3.58
N SER A 120 5.81 -1.14 -4.44
CA SER A 120 5.09 -1.44 -5.69
C SER A 120 5.77 -0.83 -6.92
N GLY A 121 5.74 -1.54 -8.05
CA GLY A 121 6.33 -1.12 -9.34
C GLY A 121 5.49 -0.08 -10.12
N GLY A 122 4.81 0.83 -9.42
CA GLY A 122 3.82 1.76 -10.00
C GLY A 122 4.27 3.22 -10.02
N PRO A 123 3.30 4.17 -10.12
CA PRO A 123 3.53 5.60 -10.06
C PRO A 123 4.41 6.00 -8.88
N LEU A 124 5.33 6.95 -9.10
CA LEU A 124 6.27 7.43 -8.08
C LEU A 124 5.60 8.23 -6.97
N VAL A 125 4.35 8.68 -7.13
CA VAL A 125 3.65 9.49 -6.14
C VAL A 125 2.25 8.96 -5.92
N ARG A 126 1.85 8.81 -4.66
CA ARG A 126 0.47 8.50 -4.27
C ARG A 126 0.06 9.22 -2.98
N SER A 127 -1.21 9.57 -2.90
CA SER A 127 -1.84 10.07 -1.69
C SER A 127 -2.47 8.95 -0.86
N ILE A 128 -2.64 9.19 0.43
CA ILE A 128 -3.34 8.27 1.33
C ILE A 128 -4.76 7.93 0.87
N ALA A 129 -5.43 8.84 0.14
CA ALA A 129 -6.74 8.58 -0.43
C ALA A 129 -6.69 7.48 -1.50
N GLU A 130 -5.60 7.41 -2.28
CA GLU A 130 -5.42 6.42 -3.35
C GLU A 130 -5.00 5.04 -2.84
N VAL A 131 -4.34 4.96 -1.69
CA VAL A 131 -3.74 3.71 -1.17
C VAL A 131 -4.32 3.25 0.16
N ARG A 132 -5.50 3.75 0.55
CA ARG A 132 -6.08 3.49 1.87
C ARG A 132 -6.24 1.99 2.15
N SER A 133 -6.72 1.24 1.16
CA SER A 133 -6.88 -0.23 1.25
C SER A 133 -5.53 -0.94 1.37
N ASP A 134 -4.53 -0.53 0.58
CA ASP A 134 -3.17 -1.10 0.65
C ASP A 134 -2.54 -0.88 2.04
N VAL A 135 -2.71 0.32 2.61
CA VAL A 135 -2.21 0.66 3.95
C VAL A 135 -2.87 -0.21 5.01
N VAL A 136 -4.20 -0.40 4.95
CA VAL A 136 -4.90 -1.28 5.89
C VAL A 136 -4.37 -2.70 5.77
N MET A 137 -4.29 -3.25 4.56
CA MET A 137 -3.80 -4.62 4.34
C MET A 137 -2.34 -4.81 4.77
N ARG A 138 -1.47 -3.82 4.50
CA ARG A 138 -0.08 -3.83 4.96
C ARG A 138 0.01 -3.87 6.49
N ARG A 139 -0.83 -3.12 7.20
CA ARG A 139 -0.89 -3.15 8.67
C ARG A 139 -1.39 -4.48 9.19
N VAL A 140 -2.43 -5.04 8.57
CA VAL A 140 -2.93 -6.38 8.92
C VAL A 140 -1.80 -7.41 8.74
N ARG A 141 -1.05 -7.35 7.63
CA ARG A 141 0.11 -8.23 7.39
C ARG A 141 1.22 -8.02 8.41
N ALA A 142 1.52 -6.77 8.78
CA ALA A 142 2.56 -6.49 9.79
C ALA A 142 2.22 -7.04 11.18
N VAL A 143 0.93 -7.15 11.51
CA VAL A 143 0.48 -7.69 12.80
C VAL A 143 0.29 -9.21 12.76
N LEU A 144 -0.27 -9.74 11.66
CA LEU A 144 -0.69 -11.14 11.58
C LEU A 144 0.22 -12.04 10.74
N GLY A 145 0.99 -11.48 9.80
CA GLY A 145 1.71 -12.25 8.78
C GLY A 145 2.79 -13.18 9.33
N ASP A 146 3.51 -12.71 10.36
CA ASP A 146 4.59 -13.46 11.00
C ASP A 146 4.13 -14.19 12.28
N ASP A 147 2.89 -13.96 12.73
CA ASP A 147 2.34 -14.67 13.88
C ASP A 147 1.76 -16.02 13.44
N ALA A 148 2.55 -17.09 13.61
CA ALA A 148 2.13 -18.44 13.29
C ALA A 148 0.84 -18.88 14.00
N ARG A 149 0.48 -18.26 15.14
CA ARG A 149 -0.77 -18.55 15.87
C ARG A 149 -2.01 -18.02 15.16
N CYS A 150 -1.83 -17.03 14.28
CA CYS A 150 -2.90 -16.45 13.48
C CYS A 150 -3.08 -17.16 12.13
N ARG A 151 -2.22 -18.13 11.78
CA ARG A 151 -2.34 -18.91 10.54
C ARG A 151 -3.30 -20.07 10.72
N THR A 152 -4.17 -20.28 9.74
CA THR A 152 -5.02 -21.47 9.71
C THR A 152 -4.38 -22.55 8.85
N PRO A 153 -4.62 -23.85 9.14
CA PRO A 153 -4.02 -24.93 8.36
C PRO A 153 -4.68 -25.08 6.97
N HIS A 154 -5.84 -24.47 6.74
CA HIS A 154 -6.70 -24.75 5.58
C HIS A 154 -5.99 -24.58 4.22
N LEU A 155 -5.27 -23.48 4.02
CA LEU A 155 -4.57 -23.26 2.74
C LEU A 155 -3.46 -24.28 2.52
N ALA A 156 -2.71 -24.64 3.58
CA ALA A 156 -1.66 -25.65 3.50
C ALA A 156 -2.22 -27.06 3.26
N VAL A 157 -3.42 -27.37 3.79
CA VAL A 157 -4.14 -28.61 3.50
C VAL A 157 -4.50 -28.70 2.02
N LEU A 158 -4.99 -27.61 1.41
CA LEU A 158 -5.28 -27.57 -0.02
C LEU A 158 -4.00 -27.68 -0.86
N GLU A 159 -2.91 -27.00 -0.48
CA GLU A 159 -1.62 -27.12 -1.17
C GLU A 159 -1.10 -28.55 -1.19
N ARG A 160 -1.18 -29.25 -0.05
CA ARG A 160 -0.78 -30.66 0.04
C ARG A 160 -1.69 -31.54 -0.80
N HIS A 161 -3.00 -31.34 -0.72
CA HIS A 161 -3.96 -32.13 -1.49
C HIS A 161 -3.77 -31.94 -3.00
N ASP A 162 -3.57 -30.70 -3.46
CA ASP A 162 -3.29 -30.39 -4.86
C ASP A 162 -2.00 -31.05 -5.34
N ALA A 163 -0.94 -31.10 -4.51
CA ALA A 163 0.30 -31.79 -4.84
C ALA A 163 0.16 -33.32 -4.91
N GLU A 164 -0.61 -33.92 -4.00
CA GLU A 164 -0.78 -35.38 -3.90
C GLU A 164 -1.79 -35.94 -4.91
N GLN A 165 -2.86 -35.19 -5.20
CA GLN A 165 -3.99 -35.65 -6.03
C GLN A 165 -4.06 -34.96 -7.39
N HIS A 166 -3.11 -34.06 -7.69
CA HIS A 166 -3.07 -33.28 -8.94
C HIS A 166 -4.39 -32.51 -9.20
N THR A 167 -4.91 -31.88 -8.16
CA THR A 167 -6.10 -31.03 -8.21
C THR A 167 -5.74 -29.53 -8.27
N ASP A 168 -6.74 -28.67 -8.51
CA ASP A 168 -6.59 -27.21 -8.44
C ASP A 168 -7.52 -26.60 -7.36
N HIS A 169 -7.65 -27.26 -6.21
CA HIS A 169 -8.57 -26.84 -5.15
C HIS A 169 -8.17 -25.50 -4.52
N LEU A 170 -6.88 -25.25 -4.32
CA LEU A 170 -6.41 -23.98 -3.80
C LEU A 170 -6.70 -22.83 -4.78
N ALA A 171 -6.42 -23.02 -6.07
CA ALA A 171 -6.74 -22.05 -7.11
C ALA A 171 -8.26 -21.83 -7.23
N THR A 172 -9.05 -22.89 -7.06
CA THR A 172 -10.52 -22.82 -7.03
C THR A 172 -11.03 -21.99 -5.86
N LEU A 173 -10.51 -22.21 -4.65
CA LEU A 173 -10.87 -21.43 -3.47
C LEU A 173 -10.46 -19.96 -3.66
N GLY A 174 -9.23 -19.71 -4.12
CA GLY A 174 -8.74 -18.35 -4.37
C GLY A 174 -9.63 -17.58 -5.35
N ALA A 175 -9.95 -18.17 -6.51
CA ALA A 175 -10.84 -17.52 -7.49
C ALA A 175 -12.25 -17.28 -6.94
N TYR A 176 -12.77 -18.18 -6.10
CA TYR A 176 -14.06 -18.00 -5.45
C TYR A 176 -14.06 -16.84 -4.44
N LEU A 177 -13.01 -16.74 -3.64
CA LEU A 177 -12.79 -15.67 -2.66
C LEU A 177 -12.59 -14.31 -3.35
N ASP A 178 -11.74 -14.25 -4.38
CA ASP A 178 -11.51 -13.04 -5.20
C ASP A 178 -12.79 -12.58 -5.93
N ALA A 179 -13.67 -13.52 -6.28
CA ALA A 179 -15.00 -13.25 -6.85
C ALA A 179 -16.08 -12.94 -5.79
N PHE A 180 -15.71 -12.71 -4.54
CA PHE A 180 -16.60 -12.43 -3.41
C PHE A 180 -17.67 -13.51 -3.18
N GLY A 181 -17.37 -14.74 -3.56
CA GLY A 181 -18.26 -15.89 -3.48
C GLY A 181 -19.18 -16.10 -4.70
N ASP A 182 -19.00 -15.34 -5.79
CA ASP A 182 -19.76 -15.55 -7.02
C ASP A 182 -19.19 -16.71 -7.85
N VAL A 183 -19.98 -17.78 -7.95
CA VAL A 183 -19.61 -19.00 -8.67
C VAL A 183 -19.40 -18.73 -10.16
N SER A 184 -20.21 -17.88 -10.78
CA SER A 184 -20.14 -17.64 -12.22
C SER A 184 -18.86 -16.90 -12.59
N SER A 185 -18.52 -15.86 -11.83
CA SER A 185 -17.31 -15.05 -12.00
C SER A 185 -16.05 -15.86 -11.70
N ALA A 186 -16.05 -16.66 -10.63
CA ALA A 186 -14.93 -17.54 -10.30
C ALA A 186 -14.70 -18.62 -11.37
N ALA A 187 -15.77 -19.23 -11.87
CA ALA A 187 -15.69 -20.23 -12.93
C ALA A 187 -15.17 -19.62 -14.25
N ALA A 188 -15.62 -18.41 -14.58
CA ALA A 188 -15.12 -17.66 -15.73
C ALA A 188 -13.62 -17.32 -15.59
N ALA A 189 -13.19 -16.86 -14.41
CA ALA A 189 -11.78 -16.55 -14.13
C ALA A 189 -10.86 -17.78 -14.30
N LEU A 190 -11.37 -18.97 -13.99
CA LEU A 190 -10.66 -20.24 -14.15
C LEU A 190 -10.92 -20.94 -15.50
N SER A 191 -11.71 -20.33 -16.39
CA SER A 191 -12.11 -20.93 -17.68
C SER A 191 -12.72 -22.34 -17.55
N ILE A 192 -13.53 -22.56 -16.52
CA ILE A 192 -14.25 -23.82 -16.28
C ILE A 192 -15.76 -23.61 -16.22
N HIS A 193 -16.53 -24.70 -16.33
CA HIS A 193 -17.98 -24.63 -16.20
C HIS A 193 -18.40 -24.36 -14.74
N PRO A 194 -19.44 -23.54 -14.46
CA PRO A 194 -19.94 -23.27 -13.10
C PRO A 194 -20.25 -24.53 -12.28
N ASN A 195 -20.79 -25.58 -12.90
CA ASN A 195 -21.04 -26.86 -12.24
C ASN A 195 -19.75 -27.54 -11.74
N THR A 196 -18.67 -27.46 -12.52
CA THR A 196 -17.35 -27.97 -12.12
C THR A 196 -16.82 -27.20 -10.92
N LEU A 197 -16.97 -25.87 -10.90
CA LEU A 197 -16.59 -25.05 -9.75
C LEU A 197 -17.41 -25.44 -8.50
N ARG A 198 -18.74 -25.57 -8.61
CA ARG A 198 -19.60 -26.01 -7.49
C ARG A 198 -19.18 -27.37 -6.94
N TYR A 199 -18.86 -28.31 -7.84
CA TYR A 199 -18.35 -29.62 -7.44
C TYR A 199 -17.03 -29.50 -6.67
N ARG A 200 -16.06 -28.74 -7.19
CA ARG A 200 -14.77 -28.51 -6.53
C ARG A 200 -14.94 -27.81 -5.18
N LEU A 201 -15.80 -26.78 -5.09
CA LEU A 201 -16.10 -26.08 -3.83
C LEU A 201 -16.73 -27.01 -2.79
N LYS A 202 -17.63 -27.90 -3.21
CA LYS A 202 -18.19 -28.92 -2.31
C LYS A 202 -17.09 -29.82 -1.74
N ARG A 203 -16.14 -30.26 -2.56
CA ARG A 203 -14.98 -31.06 -2.11
C ARG A 203 -14.06 -30.28 -1.18
N ILE A 204 -13.83 -29.00 -1.46
CA ILE A 204 -13.04 -28.11 -0.60
C ILE A 204 -13.68 -27.97 0.79
N VAL A 205 -15.00 -27.73 0.85
CA VAL A 205 -15.75 -27.65 2.11
C VAL A 205 -15.66 -28.95 2.90
N GLU A 206 -15.84 -30.10 2.23
CA GLU A 206 -15.69 -31.43 2.86
C GLU A 206 -14.27 -31.68 3.37
N LEU A 207 -13.25 -31.29 2.61
CA LEU A 207 -11.83 -31.50 2.95
C LEU A 207 -11.35 -30.60 4.09
N LEU A 208 -11.82 -29.36 4.12
CA LEU A 208 -11.40 -28.37 5.10
C LEU A 208 -12.25 -28.35 6.37
N GLU A 209 -13.41 -29.01 6.33
CA GLU A 209 -14.41 -28.98 7.40
C GLU A 209 -14.85 -27.54 7.76
N VAL A 210 -15.05 -26.70 6.73
CA VAL A 210 -15.42 -25.28 6.86
C VAL A 210 -16.77 -24.99 6.21
N ASP A 211 -17.53 -24.04 6.76
CA ASP A 211 -18.75 -23.52 6.14
C ASP A 211 -18.47 -22.20 5.41
N LEU A 212 -18.42 -22.24 4.07
CA LEU A 212 -18.28 -21.03 3.25
C LEU A 212 -19.51 -20.11 3.27
N ALA A 213 -20.66 -20.58 3.80
CA ALA A 213 -21.82 -19.74 4.04
C ALA A 213 -21.71 -18.97 5.37
N ASP A 214 -20.88 -19.43 6.31
CA ASP A 214 -20.59 -18.66 7.52
C ASP A 214 -19.71 -17.45 7.16
N PRO A 215 -20.17 -16.22 7.46
CA PRO A 215 -19.44 -15.02 7.07
C PRO A 215 -18.09 -14.86 7.79
N VAL A 216 -17.93 -15.40 8.99
CA VAL A 216 -16.69 -15.33 9.76
C VAL A 216 -15.68 -16.32 9.20
N GLU A 217 -16.04 -17.58 9.01
CA GLU A 217 -15.15 -18.59 8.43
C GLU A 217 -14.68 -18.21 7.02
N ARG A 218 -15.60 -17.76 6.17
CA ARG A 218 -15.26 -17.25 4.84
C ARG A 218 -14.32 -16.05 4.91
N PHE A 219 -14.56 -15.10 5.82
CA PHE A 219 -13.69 -13.94 5.99
C PHE A 219 -12.30 -14.33 6.50
N VAL A 220 -12.18 -15.31 7.39
CA VAL A 220 -10.88 -15.82 7.84
C VAL A 220 -10.14 -16.45 6.68
N LEU A 221 -10.77 -17.30 5.86
CA LEU A 221 -10.14 -17.88 4.67
C LEU A 221 -9.70 -16.81 3.66
N GLU A 222 -10.56 -15.82 3.42
CA GLU A 222 -10.26 -14.65 2.58
C GLU A 222 -9.05 -13.87 3.11
N LEU A 223 -8.99 -13.64 4.43
CA LEU A 223 -7.87 -12.94 5.04
C LEU A 223 -6.58 -13.75 4.92
N GLN A 224 -6.61 -15.05 5.17
CA GLN A 224 -5.45 -15.94 4.98
C GLN A 224 -5.00 -15.96 3.52
N TRP A 225 -5.93 -15.99 2.57
CA TRP A 225 -5.65 -15.91 1.13
C TRP A 225 -4.90 -14.61 0.79
N ARG A 226 -5.34 -13.47 1.34
CA ARG A 226 -4.66 -12.18 1.15
C ARG A 226 -3.34 -12.03 1.92
N LEU A 227 -3.11 -12.83 2.96
CA LEU A 227 -1.91 -12.79 3.82
C LEU A 227 -0.83 -13.79 3.44
N ARG A 228 -1.13 -14.72 2.55
CA ARG A 228 -0.15 -15.58 1.89
C ARG A 228 1.01 -14.78 1.28
#